data_AF-R7VS06-F1
#
_entry.id   AF-R7VS06-F1
#
_cell.length_a   1.000
_cell.length_b   1.000
_cell.length_c   1.000
_cell.angle_alpha   90.00
_cell.angle_beta   90.00
_cell.angle_gamma   90.00
#
_symmetry.space_group_name_H-M   'P 1'
#
loop_
_entity.id
_entity.type
_entity.pdbx_description
1 polymer ?
#
loop_
_entity_poly.entity_id
_entity_poly.type
_entity_poly.pdbx_seq_one_letter_code
_entity_poly.pdbx_strand_id
1 'polypeptide(L)'
;NWDAAQRVAEAHDPDSVADVLVGQARFAFEQREFQKAEAFLLRAQRPELAIKYYKEAGMWSEALRICKEYVPSRLEELQEECGREAAKKGSRGTEGLLEQAREWEQAGEHARAVDCYLKVRDPSNAVLMEKCLLKAAELAIKFLGQSQSVDVTRTVAPQLVAMKKYSAAAELYLSLDLIREAIDAFIEGEEWSKAKRVARELDPQSEEYVDQRYKEYLKNQGKVDSLVGIDIVAALDLYVQQEQWEKCLEVAAQQNYKVLHKYVALYATHLIREGSWDKALSLYVHHGVPANPQNFNIYRRLFVEMVNAPGMNCAEAYSSWADLRDVLFRLCENLVKSSEANTPAHEDFETMLLVAHYCATRSAAQGVKQLDTVAAKLSIALLRHTELLPADKAFYEAGTAAKQVGQQKMPNPSAPPRLLSQAIDEGNLDSLDHSDFQNTDIPFEVPLPAKQHVPEEKREEVRDWVLTMSMDQRLGQVLPRDERDTYEASLVAASTGARSLPCVLTGYPVLRNKIEFKRPGREANKDTWNKFQMAVKTSHSPACQDVLKFLSQWCGGLPSTSFSFQ
;
A
#
# COMPACT_ATOMS: atom_id res chain seq x y z
N ASN A 1 49.26 -59.21 -66.64
CA ASN A 1 49.86 -60.19 -65.70
C ASN A 1 51.00 -59.49 -64.99
N TRP A 2 50.72 -58.90 -63.83
CA TRP A 2 51.66 -58.02 -63.12
C TRP A 2 52.86 -58.76 -62.55
N ASP A 3 52.70 -60.01 -62.15
CA ASP A 3 53.79 -60.86 -61.63
C ASP A 3 54.79 -61.27 -62.72
N ALA A 4 54.35 -61.33 -63.97
CA ALA A 4 55.23 -61.52 -65.12
C ALA A 4 55.98 -60.23 -65.46
N ALA A 5 55.30 -59.07 -65.39
CA ALA A 5 55.90 -57.76 -65.64
C ALA A 5 56.98 -57.41 -64.60
N GLN A 6 56.76 -57.74 -63.32
CA GLN A 6 57.73 -57.55 -62.26
C GLN A 6 58.98 -58.42 -62.45
N ARG A 7 58.81 -59.71 -62.79
CA ARG A 7 59.94 -60.62 -63.06
C ARG A 7 60.79 -60.18 -64.25
N VAL A 8 60.16 -59.60 -65.28
CA VAL A 8 60.87 -59.06 -66.44
C VAL A 8 61.64 -57.78 -66.07
N ALA A 9 61.03 -56.87 -65.30
CA ALA A 9 61.71 -55.67 -64.82
C ALA A 9 62.90 -56.01 -63.90
N GLU A 10 62.73 -56.93 -62.94
CA GLU A 10 63.81 -57.36 -62.04
C GLU A 10 65.00 -57.99 -62.78
N ALA A 11 64.77 -58.64 -63.92
CA ALA A 11 65.81 -59.31 -64.70
C ALA A 11 66.54 -58.41 -65.71
N HIS A 12 65.88 -57.36 -66.21
CA HIS A 12 66.39 -56.58 -67.35
C HIS A 12 66.56 -55.09 -67.07
N ASP A 13 65.81 -54.51 -66.12
CA ASP A 13 65.90 -53.09 -65.76
C ASP A 13 65.40 -52.86 -64.32
N PRO A 14 66.29 -52.96 -63.31
CA PRO A 14 65.93 -52.83 -61.90
C PRO A 14 65.28 -51.49 -61.54
N ASP A 15 65.59 -50.40 -62.27
CA ASP A 15 65.02 -49.08 -62.00
C ASP A 15 63.53 -49.02 -62.39
N SER A 16 63.13 -49.76 -63.43
CA SER A 16 61.74 -49.89 -63.87
C SER A 16 60.86 -50.72 -62.89
N VAL A 17 61.45 -51.43 -61.93
CA VAL A 17 60.69 -52.21 -60.92
C VAL A 17 59.81 -51.30 -60.06
N ALA A 18 60.31 -50.11 -59.72
CA ALA A 18 59.53 -49.13 -58.96
C ALA A 18 58.27 -48.67 -59.73
N ASP A 19 58.38 -48.48 -61.05
CA ASP A 19 57.26 -48.07 -61.89
C ASP A 19 56.23 -49.19 -62.07
N VAL A 20 56.68 -50.44 -62.16
CA VAL A 20 55.78 -51.62 -62.17
C VAL A 20 55.03 -51.75 -60.84
N LEU A 21 55.70 -51.54 -59.70
CA LEU A 21 55.08 -51.55 -58.38
C LEU A 21 54.08 -50.40 -58.19
N VAL A 22 54.36 -49.21 -58.71
CA VAL A 22 53.40 -48.09 -58.73
C VAL A 22 52.18 -48.42 -59.60
N GLY A 23 52.37 -49.09 -60.73
CA GLY A 23 51.28 -49.59 -61.58
C GLY A 23 50.40 -50.64 -60.86
N GLN A 24 51.03 -51.59 -60.16
CA GLN A 24 50.34 -52.57 -59.32
C GLN A 24 49.57 -51.91 -58.17
N ALA A 25 50.16 -50.90 -57.52
CA ALA A 25 49.51 -50.15 -56.46
C ALA A 25 48.28 -49.38 -56.95
N ARG A 26 48.36 -48.74 -58.12
CA ARG A 26 47.20 -48.07 -58.75
C ARG A 26 46.06 -49.04 -59.00
N PHE A 27 46.37 -50.20 -59.59
CA PHE A 27 45.37 -51.24 -59.85
C PHE A 27 44.76 -51.78 -58.54
N ALA A 28 45.58 -52.02 -57.51
CA ALA A 28 45.08 -52.45 -56.20
C ALA A 28 44.20 -51.39 -55.53
N PHE A 29 44.51 -50.10 -55.72
CA PHE A 29 43.71 -48.99 -55.22
C PHE A 29 42.36 -48.87 -55.94
N GLU A 30 42.32 -49.07 -57.25
CA GLU A 30 41.08 -49.15 -58.05
C GLU A 30 40.18 -50.31 -57.60
N GLN A 31 40.77 -51.44 -57.19
CA GLN A 31 40.07 -52.59 -56.61
C GLN A 31 39.70 -52.41 -55.13
N ARG A 32 39.94 -51.24 -54.54
CA ARG A 32 39.74 -50.91 -53.12
C ARG A 32 40.55 -51.79 -52.16
N GLU A 33 41.63 -52.41 -52.62
CA GLU A 33 42.55 -53.19 -51.79
C GLU A 33 43.65 -52.28 -51.21
N PHE A 34 43.26 -51.34 -50.35
CA PHE A 34 44.12 -50.24 -49.88
C PHE A 34 45.41 -50.71 -49.18
N GLN A 35 45.32 -51.74 -48.35
CA GLN A 35 46.49 -52.29 -47.62
C GLN A 35 47.54 -52.90 -48.56
N LYS A 36 47.11 -53.55 -49.65
CA LYS A 36 48.01 -54.11 -50.66
C LYS A 36 48.63 -52.99 -51.49
N ALA A 37 47.84 -51.97 -51.86
CA ALA A 37 48.33 -50.78 -52.56
C ALA A 37 49.39 -50.04 -51.72
N GLU A 38 49.15 -49.87 -50.42
CA GLU A 38 50.11 -49.29 -49.47
C GLU A 38 51.42 -50.10 -49.43
N ALA A 39 51.33 -51.43 -49.29
CA ALA A 39 52.50 -52.30 -49.27
C ALA A 39 53.34 -52.20 -50.55
N PHE A 40 52.70 -52.08 -51.73
CA PHE A 40 53.40 -51.88 -53.00
C PHE A 40 54.07 -50.50 -53.11
N LEU A 41 53.43 -49.43 -52.62
CA LEU A 41 53.99 -48.06 -52.65
C LEU A 41 55.14 -47.88 -51.66
N LEU A 42 55.07 -48.52 -50.49
CA LEU A 42 56.16 -48.55 -49.52
C LEU A 42 57.35 -49.34 -50.06
N ARG A 43 57.12 -50.50 -50.73
CA ARG A 43 58.19 -51.23 -51.43
C ARG A 43 58.83 -50.43 -52.56
N ALA A 44 58.05 -49.57 -53.23
CA ALA A 44 58.54 -48.66 -54.26
C ALA A 44 59.26 -47.42 -53.70
N GLN A 45 59.38 -47.28 -52.38
CA GLN A 45 59.94 -46.10 -51.69
C GLN A 45 59.27 -44.78 -52.08
N ARG A 46 57.95 -44.80 -52.32
CA ARG A 46 57.17 -43.61 -52.67
C ARG A 46 56.01 -43.39 -51.68
N PRO A 47 56.30 -43.11 -50.39
CA PRO A 47 55.26 -42.84 -49.39
C PRO A 47 54.42 -41.59 -49.73
N GLU A 48 54.96 -40.64 -50.49
CA GLU A 48 54.22 -39.44 -50.91
C GLU A 48 53.06 -39.77 -51.86
N LEU A 49 53.24 -40.79 -52.72
CA LEU A 49 52.20 -41.28 -53.61
C LEU A 49 51.09 -42.01 -52.82
N ALA A 50 51.45 -42.73 -51.75
CA ALA A 50 50.46 -43.32 -50.86
C ALA A 50 49.62 -42.24 -50.18
N ILE A 51 50.26 -41.20 -49.60
CA ILE A 51 49.55 -40.07 -48.99
C ILE A 51 48.62 -39.40 -50.01
N LYS A 52 49.07 -39.21 -51.26
CA LYS A 52 48.25 -38.64 -52.33
C LYS A 52 47.03 -39.51 -52.66
N TYR A 53 47.20 -40.83 -52.80
CA TYR A 53 46.06 -41.72 -53.07
C TYR A 53 45.07 -41.80 -51.90
N TYR A 54 45.54 -41.86 -50.65
CA TYR A 54 44.67 -41.79 -49.48
C TYR A 54 43.94 -40.44 -49.39
N LYS A 55 44.60 -39.34 -49.76
CA LYS A 55 43.98 -38.01 -49.88
C LYS A 55 42.89 -37.97 -50.95
N GLU A 56 43.16 -38.49 -52.16
CA GLU A 56 42.20 -38.56 -53.26
C GLU A 56 40.99 -39.46 -52.95
N ALA A 57 41.18 -40.52 -52.15
CA ALA A 57 40.09 -41.36 -51.64
C ALA A 57 39.36 -40.78 -50.42
N GLY A 58 39.78 -39.63 -49.89
CA GLY A 58 39.18 -38.99 -48.72
C GLY A 58 39.45 -39.70 -47.39
N MET A 59 40.42 -40.62 -47.35
CA MET A 59 40.84 -41.38 -46.16
C MET A 59 41.96 -40.64 -45.41
N TRP A 60 41.61 -39.52 -44.78
CA TRP A 60 42.58 -38.61 -44.14
C TRP A 60 43.29 -39.19 -42.92
N SER A 61 42.63 -40.09 -42.17
CA SER A 61 43.24 -40.77 -41.01
C SER A 61 44.44 -41.64 -41.43
N GLU A 62 44.30 -42.40 -42.51
CA GLU A 62 45.36 -43.25 -43.06
C GLU A 62 46.47 -42.43 -43.73
N ALA A 63 46.10 -41.32 -44.41
CA ALA A 63 47.07 -40.37 -44.95
C ALA A 63 47.94 -39.75 -43.84
N LEU A 64 47.35 -39.37 -42.71
CA LEU A 64 48.06 -38.83 -41.55
C LEU A 64 48.92 -39.88 -40.85
N ARG A 65 48.45 -41.15 -40.77
CA ARG A 65 49.24 -42.27 -40.23
C ARG A 65 50.53 -42.47 -41.02
N ILE A 66 50.42 -42.61 -42.34
CA ILE A 66 51.57 -42.83 -43.23
C ILE A 66 52.50 -41.61 -43.23
N CYS A 67 51.95 -40.40 -43.21
CA CYS A 67 52.74 -39.18 -43.12
C CYS A 67 53.55 -39.12 -41.81
N LYS A 68 52.95 -39.52 -40.67
CA LYS A 68 53.63 -39.57 -39.38
C LYS A 68 54.75 -40.60 -39.33
N GLU A 69 54.56 -41.75 -39.98
CA GLU A 69 55.53 -42.87 -39.94
C GLU A 69 56.67 -42.69 -40.94
N TYR A 70 56.40 -42.19 -42.16
CA TYR A 70 57.36 -42.22 -43.27
C TYR A 70 57.81 -40.84 -43.76
N VAL A 71 57.03 -39.76 -43.53
CA VAL A 71 57.40 -38.39 -43.97
C VAL A 71 57.03 -37.34 -42.90
N PRO A 72 57.66 -37.36 -41.71
CA PRO A 72 57.28 -36.49 -40.59
C PRO A 72 57.41 -34.99 -40.88
N SER A 73 58.29 -34.62 -41.82
CA SER A 73 58.53 -33.22 -42.22
C SER A 73 57.35 -32.56 -42.92
N ARG A 74 56.41 -33.34 -43.48
CA ARG A 74 55.19 -32.82 -44.15
C ARG A 74 53.93 -33.01 -43.30
N LEU A 75 54.09 -33.42 -42.05
CA LEU A 75 52.98 -33.69 -41.15
C LEU A 75 52.16 -32.42 -40.84
N GLU A 76 52.83 -31.31 -40.57
CA GLU A 76 52.17 -30.02 -40.29
C GLU A 76 51.38 -29.53 -41.51
N GLU A 77 51.99 -29.58 -42.71
CA GLU A 77 51.31 -29.24 -43.97
C GLU A 77 50.05 -30.08 -44.20
N LEU A 78 50.15 -31.40 -43.98
CA LEU A 78 49.04 -32.33 -44.18
C LEU A 78 47.94 -32.17 -43.11
N GLN A 79 48.31 -31.84 -41.87
CA GLN A 79 47.35 -31.55 -40.79
C GLN A 79 46.57 -30.26 -41.07
N GLU A 80 47.23 -29.21 -41.55
CA GLU A 80 46.54 -27.98 -41.97
C GLU A 80 45.62 -28.21 -43.17
N GLU A 81 46.06 -29.00 -44.16
CA GLU A 81 45.21 -29.35 -45.31
C GLU A 81 44.02 -30.19 -44.88
N CYS A 82 44.21 -31.16 -43.98
CA CYS A 82 43.13 -31.95 -43.40
C CYS A 82 42.16 -31.07 -42.60
N GLY A 83 42.67 -30.09 -41.84
CA GLY A 83 41.86 -29.10 -41.14
C GLY A 83 41.07 -28.19 -42.10
N ARG A 84 41.67 -27.77 -43.21
CA ARG A 84 41.02 -26.97 -44.27
C ARG A 84 39.96 -27.77 -45.04
N GLU A 85 40.21 -29.03 -45.35
CA GLU A 85 39.24 -29.92 -46.01
C GLU A 85 38.11 -30.33 -45.06
N ALA A 86 38.40 -30.57 -43.79
CA ALA A 86 37.38 -30.74 -42.75
C ALA A 86 36.55 -29.46 -42.58
N ALA A 87 37.14 -28.27 -42.64
CA ALA A 87 36.42 -27.00 -42.61
C ALA A 87 35.55 -26.77 -43.86
N LYS A 88 36.01 -27.20 -45.05
CA LYS A 88 35.21 -27.17 -46.30
C LYS A 88 34.02 -28.14 -46.25
N LYS A 89 34.21 -29.37 -45.73
CA LYS A 89 33.10 -30.30 -45.42
C LYS A 89 32.21 -29.80 -44.28
N GLY A 90 32.78 -29.03 -43.36
CA GLY A 90 32.12 -28.29 -42.28
C GLY A 90 31.25 -27.12 -42.75
N SER A 91 31.19 -26.85 -44.06
CA SER A 91 30.15 -25.98 -44.65
C SER A 91 28.74 -26.60 -44.63
N ARG A 92 28.53 -27.71 -43.92
CA ARG A 92 27.21 -28.32 -43.62
C ARG A 92 26.61 -27.76 -42.33
N GLY A 93 26.46 -26.43 -42.24
CA GLY A 93 25.66 -25.77 -41.20
C GLY A 93 25.88 -26.29 -39.77
N THR A 94 24.81 -26.30 -38.99
CA THR A 94 24.80 -26.70 -37.57
C THR A 94 25.05 -28.20 -37.36
N GLU A 95 24.73 -29.05 -38.35
CA GLU A 95 24.93 -30.51 -38.28
C GLU A 95 26.41 -30.92 -38.36
N GLY A 96 27.22 -30.25 -39.21
CA GLY A 96 28.65 -30.54 -39.32
C GLY A 96 29.43 -30.20 -38.04
N LEU A 97 29.03 -29.14 -37.34
CA LEU A 97 29.60 -28.79 -36.03
C LEU A 97 29.30 -29.84 -34.96
N LEU A 98 28.12 -30.50 -35.02
CA LEU A 98 27.75 -31.57 -34.09
C LEU A 98 28.48 -32.88 -34.35
N GLU A 99 28.69 -33.22 -35.63
CA GLU A 99 29.53 -34.37 -35.99
C GLU A 99 30.95 -34.16 -35.49
N GLN A 100 31.52 -32.98 -35.75
CA GLN A 100 32.86 -32.63 -35.27
C GLN A 100 32.96 -32.67 -33.73
N ALA A 101 31.97 -32.13 -33.01
CA ALA A 101 31.97 -32.17 -31.55
C ALA A 101 31.94 -33.62 -31.01
N ARG A 102 31.21 -34.52 -31.67
CA ARG A 102 31.16 -35.96 -31.32
C ARG A 102 32.46 -36.70 -31.62
N GLU A 103 33.13 -36.35 -32.72
CA GLU A 103 34.46 -36.89 -33.05
C GLU A 103 35.48 -36.50 -31.97
N TRP A 104 35.49 -35.24 -31.53
CA TRP A 104 36.36 -34.79 -30.44
C TRP A 104 36.00 -35.44 -29.09
N GLU A 105 34.70 -35.69 -28.82
CA GLU A 105 34.24 -36.45 -27.64
C GLU A 105 34.80 -37.88 -27.66
N GLN A 106 34.75 -38.58 -28.80
CA GLN A 106 35.30 -39.94 -28.97
C GLN A 106 36.82 -39.97 -28.90
N ALA A 107 37.50 -38.91 -29.34
CA ALA A 107 38.94 -38.78 -29.28
C ALA A 107 39.48 -38.43 -27.87
N GLY A 108 38.60 -38.12 -26.90
CA GLY A 108 38.99 -37.74 -25.53
C GLY A 108 39.44 -36.27 -25.38
N GLU A 109 39.32 -35.47 -26.44
CA GLU A 109 39.71 -34.05 -26.47
C GLU A 109 38.53 -33.17 -26.03
N HIS A 110 38.16 -33.29 -24.74
CA HIS A 110 36.92 -32.71 -24.19
C HIS A 110 36.85 -31.18 -24.27
N ALA A 111 37.97 -30.45 -24.12
CA ALA A 111 37.98 -28.99 -24.21
C ALA A 111 37.55 -28.49 -25.61
N ARG A 112 38.05 -29.14 -26.67
CA ARG A 112 37.70 -28.80 -28.06
C ARG A 112 36.27 -29.19 -28.39
N ALA A 113 35.80 -30.31 -27.85
CA ALA A 113 34.40 -30.71 -27.97
C ALA A 113 33.45 -29.67 -27.37
N VAL A 114 33.76 -29.15 -26.18
CA VAL A 114 32.98 -28.08 -25.52
C VAL A 114 32.93 -26.82 -26.39
N ASP A 115 34.08 -26.36 -26.90
CA ASP A 115 34.12 -25.20 -27.80
C ASP A 115 33.29 -25.40 -29.08
N CYS A 116 33.30 -26.61 -29.65
CA CYS A 116 32.48 -26.94 -30.81
C CYS A 116 30.98 -26.91 -30.46
N TYR A 117 30.57 -27.46 -29.32
CA TYR A 117 29.17 -27.42 -28.88
C TYR A 117 28.68 -25.99 -28.59
N LEU A 118 29.51 -25.12 -28.01
CA LEU A 118 29.17 -23.71 -27.77
C LEU A 118 29.02 -22.88 -29.05
N LYS A 119 29.69 -23.30 -30.14
CA LYS A 119 29.60 -22.66 -31.46
C LYS A 119 28.32 -23.02 -32.21
N VAL A 120 27.61 -24.09 -31.81
CA VAL A 120 26.33 -24.47 -32.42
C VAL A 120 25.27 -23.46 -31.99
N ARG A 121 25.00 -22.49 -32.87
CA ARG A 121 23.91 -21.51 -32.69
C ARG A 121 22.92 -21.66 -33.84
N ASP A 122 21.77 -22.26 -33.53
CA ASP A 122 20.65 -22.39 -34.46
C ASP A 122 19.40 -21.74 -33.88
N PRO A 123 19.08 -20.47 -34.24
CA PRO A 123 17.90 -19.79 -33.72
C PRO A 123 16.58 -20.49 -34.12
N SER A 124 16.61 -21.36 -35.13
CA SER A 124 15.45 -22.12 -35.62
C SER A 124 15.13 -23.34 -34.77
N ASN A 125 16.11 -23.86 -34.02
CA ASN A 125 16.00 -25.11 -33.28
C ASN A 125 16.49 -24.96 -31.83
N ALA A 126 15.65 -24.34 -30.99
CA ALA A 126 15.91 -24.14 -29.57
C ALA A 126 16.15 -25.45 -28.79
N VAL A 127 15.49 -26.55 -29.16
CA VAL A 127 15.66 -27.84 -28.48
C VAL A 127 17.05 -28.42 -28.73
N LEU A 128 17.57 -28.25 -29.95
CA LEU A 128 18.92 -28.69 -30.29
C LEU A 128 19.96 -27.82 -29.59
N MET A 129 19.79 -26.50 -29.56
CA MET A 129 20.67 -25.60 -28.81
C MET A 129 20.73 -25.96 -27.33
N GLU A 130 19.58 -26.19 -26.68
CA GLU A 130 19.52 -26.60 -25.27
C GLU A 130 20.32 -27.89 -25.02
N LYS A 131 20.14 -28.91 -25.86
CA LYS A 131 20.89 -30.17 -25.73
C LYS A 131 22.40 -29.96 -25.91
N CYS A 132 22.81 -29.12 -26.85
CA CYS A 132 24.23 -28.83 -27.09
C CYS A 132 24.86 -28.09 -25.91
N LEU A 133 24.15 -27.10 -25.38
CA LEU A 133 24.56 -26.32 -24.22
C LEU A 133 24.69 -27.17 -22.96
N LEU A 134 23.70 -28.04 -22.68
CA LEU A 134 23.75 -28.98 -21.56
C LEU A 134 24.89 -29.98 -21.73
N LYS A 135 25.07 -30.53 -22.94
CA LYS A 135 26.17 -31.46 -23.23
C LYS A 135 27.54 -30.79 -23.05
N ALA A 136 27.69 -29.53 -23.49
CA ALA A 136 28.90 -28.74 -23.29
C ALA A 136 29.20 -28.53 -21.80
N ALA A 137 28.20 -28.13 -21.01
CA ALA A 137 28.34 -27.94 -19.58
C ALA A 137 28.65 -29.25 -18.85
N GLU A 138 27.97 -30.35 -19.18
CA GLU A 138 28.25 -31.67 -18.60
C GLU A 138 29.67 -32.16 -18.88
N LEU A 139 30.15 -32.01 -20.13
CA LEU A 139 31.52 -32.37 -20.49
C LEU A 139 32.53 -31.52 -19.73
N ALA A 140 32.23 -30.23 -19.55
CA ALA A 140 33.06 -29.32 -18.77
C ALA A 140 33.10 -29.70 -17.28
N ILE A 141 31.97 -30.06 -16.68
CA ILE A 141 31.89 -30.45 -15.26
C ILE A 141 32.58 -31.80 -15.03
N LYS A 142 32.44 -32.76 -15.96
CA LYS A 142 32.98 -34.13 -15.78
C LYS A 142 34.47 -34.25 -16.09
N PHE A 143 34.97 -33.52 -17.09
CA PHE A 143 36.30 -33.76 -17.65
C PHE A 143 37.22 -32.53 -17.66
N LEU A 144 36.72 -31.32 -17.45
CA LEU A 144 37.56 -30.11 -17.36
C LEU A 144 37.82 -29.74 -15.89
N GLY A 145 38.87 -28.95 -15.65
CA GLY A 145 39.19 -28.44 -14.32
C GLY A 145 38.18 -27.39 -13.85
N GLN A 146 38.04 -27.23 -12.53
CA GLN A 146 36.97 -26.42 -11.91
C GLN A 146 36.91 -24.97 -12.42
N SER A 147 38.04 -24.34 -12.74
CA SER A 147 38.06 -22.99 -13.32
C SER A 147 37.42 -22.93 -14.71
N GLN A 148 37.74 -23.91 -15.57
CA GLN A 148 37.18 -23.98 -16.93
C GLN A 148 35.70 -24.35 -16.90
N SER A 149 35.28 -25.22 -15.99
CA SER A 149 33.86 -25.57 -15.81
C SER A 149 33.03 -24.35 -15.39
N VAL A 150 33.55 -23.50 -14.51
CA VAL A 150 32.89 -22.23 -14.12
C VAL A 150 32.79 -21.26 -15.30
N ASP A 151 33.86 -21.09 -16.07
CA ASP A 151 33.85 -20.20 -17.24
C ASP A 151 32.83 -20.66 -18.28
N VAL A 152 32.79 -21.96 -18.58
CA VAL A 152 31.81 -22.55 -19.49
C VAL A 152 30.39 -22.34 -18.96
N THR A 153 30.12 -22.63 -17.68
CA THR A 153 28.79 -22.44 -17.09
C THR A 153 28.35 -20.98 -17.10
N ARG A 154 29.25 -20.02 -16.84
CA ARG A 154 28.94 -18.58 -16.95
C ARG A 154 28.60 -18.11 -18.36
N THR A 155 29.02 -18.85 -19.39
CA THR A 155 28.61 -18.57 -20.78
C THR A 155 27.33 -19.30 -21.18
N VAL A 156 27.12 -20.51 -20.66
CA VAL A 156 25.99 -21.39 -21.01
C VAL A 156 24.72 -20.99 -20.27
N ALA A 157 24.80 -20.76 -18.96
CA ALA A 157 23.62 -20.56 -18.12
C ALA A 157 22.81 -19.30 -18.49
N PRO A 158 23.41 -18.13 -18.83
CA PRO A 158 22.64 -16.99 -19.33
C PRO A 158 21.90 -17.27 -20.66
N GLN A 159 22.45 -18.14 -21.50
CA GLN A 159 21.78 -18.55 -22.74
C GLN A 159 20.57 -19.44 -22.44
N LEU A 160 20.69 -20.37 -21.49
CA LEU A 160 19.57 -21.19 -21.04
C LEU A 160 18.46 -20.34 -20.39
N VAL A 161 18.83 -19.34 -19.60
CA VAL A 161 17.90 -18.34 -19.03
C VAL A 161 17.17 -17.59 -20.14
N ALA A 162 17.88 -17.11 -21.18
CA ALA A 162 17.27 -16.45 -22.33
C ALA A 162 16.29 -17.36 -23.11
N MET A 163 16.50 -18.68 -23.06
CA MET A 163 15.61 -19.69 -23.63
C MET A 163 14.46 -20.09 -22.69
N LYS A 164 14.29 -19.40 -21.55
CA LYS A 164 13.32 -19.69 -20.48
C LYS A 164 13.51 -21.06 -19.81
N LYS A 165 14.73 -21.60 -19.84
CA LYS A 165 15.12 -22.88 -19.22
C LYS A 165 15.81 -22.64 -17.89
N TYR A 166 15.09 -22.01 -16.97
CA TYR A 166 15.61 -21.55 -15.67
C TYR A 166 16.05 -22.70 -14.76
N SER A 167 15.24 -23.77 -14.66
CA SER A 167 15.58 -24.93 -13.82
C SER A 167 16.89 -25.60 -14.24
N ALA A 168 17.12 -25.76 -15.54
CA ALA A 168 18.32 -26.35 -16.08
C ALA A 168 19.56 -25.46 -15.85
N ALA A 169 19.42 -24.13 -16.02
CA ALA A 169 20.47 -23.18 -15.71
C ALA A 169 20.84 -23.21 -14.22
N ALA A 170 19.84 -23.26 -13.34
CA ALA A 170 20.06 -23.31 -11.90
C ALA A 170 20.72 -24.62 -11.44
N GLU A 171 20.35 -25.77 -12.01
CA GLU A 171 21.01 -27.06 -11.74
C GLU A 171 22.49 -27.05 -12.14
N LEU A 172 22.84 -26.41 -13.26
CA LEU A 172 24.24 -26.23 -13.65
C LEU A 172 25.02 -25.38 -12.65
N TYR A 173 24.43 -24.27 -12.17
CA TYR A 173 25.06 -23.45 -11.13
C TYR A 173 25.24 -24.22 -9.82
N LEU A 174 24.25 -25.01 -9.40
CA LEU A 174 24.35 -25.86 -8.21
C LEU A 174 25.44 -26.92 -8.32
N SER A 175 25.65 -27.51 -9.51
CA SER A 175 26.71 -28.50 -9.73
C SER A 175 28.13 -27.96 -9.54
N LEU A 176 28.29 -26.63 -9.52
CA LEU A 176 29.55 -25.92 -9.34
C LEU A 176 29.61 -25.11 -8.03
N ASP A 177 28.69 -25.37 -7.09
CA ASP A 177 28.55 -24.64 -5.81
C ASP A 177 28.33 -23.11 -5.97
N LEU A 178 27.82 -22.66 -7.12
CA LEU A 178 27.43 -21.27 -7.37
C LEU A 178 26.00 -21.02 -6.89
N ILE A 179 25.81 -21.09 -5.56
CA ILE A 179 24.48 -21.13 -4.93
C ILE A 179 23.68 -19.84 -5.20
N ARG A 180 24.34 -18.67 -5.18
CA ARG A 180 23.66 -17.38 -5.35
C ARG A 180 23.12 -17.20 -6.76
N GLU A 181 23.93 -17.53 -7.77
CA GLU A 181 23.53 -17.51 -9.18
C GLU A 181 22.41 -18.52 -9.48
N ALA A 182 22.42 -19.69 -8.81
CA ALA A 182 21.32 -20.65 -8.90
C ALA A 182 20.00 -20.10 -8.33
N ILE A 183 20.05 -19.42 -7.19
CA ILE A 183 18.89 -18.78 -6.57
C ILE A 183 18.33 -17.69 -7.49
N ASP A 184 19.18 -16.82 -8.03
CA ASP A 184 18.76 -15.75 -8.95
C ASP A 184 18.11 -16.34 -10.22
N ALA A 185 18.64 -17.43 -10.77
CA ALA A 185 18.03 -18.13 -11.90
C ALA A 185 16.64 -18.71 -11.57
N PHE A 186 16.45 -19.30 -10.37
CA PHE A 186 15.13 -19.76 -9.94
C PHE A 186 14.14 -18.61 -9.69
N ILE A 187 14.62 -17.45 -9.20
CA ILE A 187 13.80 -16.25 -8.99
C ILE A 187 13.31 -15.70 -10.34
N GLU A 188 14.20 -15.60 -11.35
CA GLU A 188 13.82 -15.18 -12.70
C GLU A 188 12.82 -16.12 -13.37
N GLY A 189 12.90 -17.41 -13.05
CA GLY A 189 11.93 -18.42 -13.50
C GLY A 189 10.62 -18.49 -12.72
N GLU A 190 10.43 -17.61 -11.73
CA GLU A 190 9.29 -17.62 -10.80
C GLU A 190 9.14 -18.95 -10.00
N GLU A 191 10.23 -19.73 -9.88
CA GLU A 191 10.27 -21.01 -9.18
C GLU A 191 10.62 -20.83 -7.68
N TRP A 192 9.84 -20.02 -6.98
CA TRP A 192 10.10 -19.58 -5.59
C TRP A 192 10.26 -20.72 -4.58
N SER A 193 9.54 -21.83 -4.74
CA SER A 193 9.63 -22.99 -3.84
C SER A 193 10.99 -23.68 -3.92
N LYS A 194 11.57 -23.78 -5.13
CA LYS A 194 12.91 -24.34 -5.33
C LYS A 194 13.98 -23.37 -4.85
N ALA A 195 13.85 -22.07 -5.16
CA ALA A 195 14.76 -21.04 -4.66
C ALA A 195 14.86 -21.06 -3.12
N LYS A 196 13.72 -21.11 -2.43
CA LYS A 196 13.68 -21.14 -0.96
C LYS A 196 14.22 -22.44 -0.37
N ARG A 197 14.00 -23.58 -1.04
CA ARG A 197 14.58 -24.86 -0.62
C ARG A 197 16.10 -24.85 -0.73
N VAL A 198 16.63 -24.36 -1.86
CA VAL A 198 18.08 -24.23 -2.09
C VAL A 198 18.71 -23.30 -1.07
N ALA A 199 18.10 -22.13 -0.80
CA ALA A 199 18.58 -21.22 0.22
C ALA A 199 18.63 -21.90 1.61
N ARG A 200 17.55 -22.59 2.02
CA ARG A 200 17.52 -23.28 3.32
C ARG A 200 18.56 -24.39 3.47
N GLU A 201 18.76 -25.18 2.42
CA GLU A 201 19.62 -26.37 2.47
C GLU A 201 21.10 -26.01 2.30
N LEU A 202 21.43 -25.02 1.47
CA LEU A 202 22.81 -24.74 1.04
C LEU A 202 23.36 -23.38 1.50
N ASP A 203 22.52 -22.35 1.64
CA ASP A 203 22.95 -21.02 2.11
C ASP A 203 21.84 -20.28 2.89
N PRO A 204 21.73 -20.52 4.21
CA PRO A 204 20.68 -19.92 5.03
C PRO A 204 20.68 -18.38 5.06
N GLN A 205 21.81 -17.72 4.76
CA GLN A 205 21.85 -16.26 4.71
C GLN A 205 21.08 -15.70 3.51
N SER A 206 20.97 -16.48 2.43
CA SER A 206 20.22 -16.10 1.23
C SER A 206 18.71 -16.30 1.36
N GLU A 207 18.20 -16.93 2.44
CA GLU A 207 16.74 -17.10 2.65
C GLU A 207 16.05 -15.73 2.78
N GLU A 208 16.66 -14.79 3.51
CA GLU A 208 16.12 -13.43 3.65
C GLU A 208 16.09 -12.69 2.31
N TYR A 209 17.09 -12.90 1.46
CA TYR A 209 17.13 -12.34 0.10
C TYR A 209 15.99 -12.89 -0.78
N VAL A 210 15.75 -14.20 -0.77
CA VAL A 210 14.64 -14.82 -1.51
C VAL A 210 13.29 -14.29 -1.02
N ASP A 211 13.12 -14.17 0.30
CA ASP A 211 11.88 -13.67 0.88
C ASP A 211 11.62 -12.20 0.53
N GLN A 212 12.65 -11.34 0.52
CA GLN A 212 12.53 -9.95 0.08
C GLN A 212 12.11 -9.87 -1.40
N ARG A 213 12.78 -10.61 -2.29
CA ARG A 213 12.45 -10.64 -3.73
C ARG A 213 11.04 -11.18 -3.98
N TYR A 214 10.62 -12.18 -3.22
CA TYR A 214 9.28 -12.75 -3.34
C TYR A 214 8.20 -11.74 -2.92
N LYS A 215 8.45 -10.98 -1.84
CA LYS A 215 7.56 -9.87 -1.42
C LYS A 215 7.44 -8.80 -2.50
N GLU A 216 8.54 -8.41 -3.14
CA GLU A 216 8.54 -7.43 -4.25
C GLU A 216 7.73 -7.95 -5.45
N TYR A 217 7.92 -9.22 -5.82
CA TYR A 217 7.15 -9.86 -6.88
C TYR A 217 5.64 -9.89 -6.56
N LEU A 218 5.25 -10.28 -5.35
CA LEU A 218 3.85 -10.29 -4.93
C LEU A 218 3.23 -8.89 -4.92
N LYS A 219 3.99 -7.87 -4.51
CA LYS A 219 3.58 -6.46 -4.60
C LYS A 219 3.33 -6.04 -6.05
N ASN A 220 4.25 -6.36 -6.96
CA ASN A 220 4.13 -6.00 -8.38
C ASN A 220 2.99 -6.73 -9.09
N GLN A 221 2.68 -7.97 -8.70
CA GLN A 221 1.55 -8.73 -9.26
C GLN A 221 0.21 -8.41 -8.59
N GLY A 222 0.19 -7.67 -7.49
CA GLY A 222 -1.02 -7.36 -6.73
C GLY A 222 -1.70 -8.57 -6.08
N LYS A 223 -0.96 -9.68 -5.88
CA LYS A 223 -1.47 -10.91 -5.24
C LYS A 223 -1.44 -10.76 -3.71
N VAL A 224 -2.41 -10.03 -3.17
CA VAL A 224 -2.43 -9.63 -1.75
C VAL A 224 -2.70 -10.83 -0.82
N ASP A 225 -3.57 -11.76 -1.21
CA ASP A 225 -3.99 -12.87 -0.34
C ASP A 225 -2.82 -13.81 0.05
N SER A 226 -1.88 -14.03 -0.88
CA SER A 226 -0.66 -14.81 -0.59
C SER A 226 0.34 -14.05 0.29
N LEU A 227 0.29 -12.72 0.30
CA LEU A 227 1.18 -11.88 1.08
C LEU A 227 0.76 -11.80 2.55
N VAL A 228 -0.54 -11.94 2.86
CA VAL A 228 -1.06 -11.92 4.24
C VAL A 228 -0.38 -12.98 5.13
N GLY A 229 -0.08 -14.16 4.58
CA GLY A 229 0.59 -15.23 5.33
C GLY A 229 2.09 -15.00 5.61
N ILE A 230 2.72 -14.04 4.94
CA ILE A 230 4.17 -13.79 5.01
C ILE A 230 4.45 -12.45 5.69
N ASP A 231 3.76 -11.39 5.25
CA ASP A 231 3.95 -10.03 5.73
C ASP A 231 2.61 -9.30 5.73
N ILE A 232 1.94 -9.35 6.87
CA ILE A 232 0.61 -8.79 7.04
C ILE A 232 0.63 -7.27 6.85
N VAL A 233 1.68 -6.58 7.29
CA VAL A 233 1.77 -5.11 7.16
C VAL A 233 1.89 -4.74 5.69
N ALA A 234 2.76 -5.42 4.94
CA ALA A 234 2.88 -5.19 3.50
C ALA A 234 1.59 -5.53 2.74
N ALA A 235 0.86 -6.57 3.16
CA ALA A 235 -0.44 -6.91 2.57
C ALA A 235 -1.51 -5.86 2.84
N LEU A 236 -1.58 -5.35 4.08
CA LEU A 236 -2.50 -4.27 4.44
C LEU A 236 -2.18 -2.97 3.69
N ASP A 237 -0.90 -2.63 3.54
CA ASP A 237 -0.48 -1.46 2.77
C ASP A 237 -0.85 -1.59 1.27
N LEU A 238 -0.82 -2.81 0.71
CA LEU A 238 -1.33 -3.07 -0.65
C LEU A 238 -2.86 -2.94 -0.73
N TYR A 239 -3.63 -3.45 0.24
CA TYR A 239 -5.09 -3.26 0.24
C TYR A 239 -5.46 -1.77 0.30
N VAL A 240 -4.70 -0.96 1.05
CA VAL A 240 -4.85 0.50 1.08
C VAL A 240 -4.57 1.13 -0.29
N GLN A 241 -3.51 0.71 -0.98
CA GLN A 241 -3.18 1.20 -2.33
C GLN A 241 -4.23 0.81 -3.37
N GLN A 242 -4.89 -0.33 -3.19
CA GLN A 242 -5.98 -0.80 -4.05
C GLN A 242 -7.35 -0.25 -3.64
N GLU A 243 -7.41 0.66 -2.64
CA GLU A 243 -8.65 1.22 -2.06
C GLU A 243 -9.63 0.16 -1.52
N GLN A 244 -9.15 -1.05 -1.21
CA GLN A 244 -9.93 -2.14 -0.62
C GLN A 244 -9.96 -2.03 0.91
N TRP A 245 -10.53 -0.93 1.40
CA TRP A 245 -10.52 -0.57 2.82
C TRP A 245 -11.25 -1.58 3.71
N GLU A 246 -12.39 -2.11 3.28
CA GLU A 246 -13.18 -3.07 4.07
C GLU A 246 -12.37 -4.33 4.38
N LYS A 247 -11.78 -4.95 3.36
CA LYS A 247 -10.91 -6.12 3.51
C LYS A 247 -9.67 -5.80 4.35
N CYS A 248 -9.08 -4.62 4.15
CA CYS A 248 -7.95 -4.16 4.95
C CYS A 248 -8.31 -4.14 6.44
N LEU A 249 -9.49 -3.61 6.80
CA LEU A 249 -9.92 -3.52 8.19
C LEU A 249 -10.28 -4.89 8.77
N GLU A 250 -10.89 -5.78 8.00
CA GLU A 250 -11.16 -7.15 8.41
C GLU A 250 -9.87 -7.92 8.74
N VAL A 251 -8.89 -7.88 7.83
CA VAL A 251 -7.58 -8.53 8.05
C VAL A 251 -6.87 -7.87 9.23
N ALA A 252 -6.90 -6.54 9.36
CA ALA A 252 -6.26 -5.84 10.47
C ALA A 252 -6.92 -6.14 11.83
N ALA A 253 -8.25 -6.34 11.85
CA ALA A 253 -9.01 -6.68 13.06
C ALA A 253 -8.63 -8.08 13.60
N GLN A 254 -8.28 -9.02 12.72
CA GLN A 254 -7.85 -10.36 13.11
C GLN A 254 -6.45 -10.38 13.78
N GLN A 255 -5.63 -9.36 13.56
CA GLN A 255 -4.25 -9.34 14.04
C GLN A 255 -4.11 -8.76 15.44
N ASN A 256 -4.29 -7.44 15.56
CA ASN A 256 -4.05 -6.72 16.80
C ASN A 256 -4.78 -5.37 16.80
N TYR A 257 -5.28 -4.98 17.97
CA TYR A 257 -5.92 -3.69 18.24
C TYR A 257 -5.08 -2.50 17.76
N LYS A 258 -3.77 -2.51 18.01
CA LYS A 258 -2.86 -1.42 17.57
C LYS A 258 -2.77 -1.32 16.05
N VAL A 259 -2.75 -2.46 15.35
CA VAL A 259 -2.66 -2.52 13.89
C VAL A 259 -3.97 -2.04 13.28
N LEU A 260 -5.11 -2.55 13.76
CA LEU A 260 -6.43 -2.11 13.34
C LEU A 260 -6.56 -0.58 13.42
N HIS A 261 -6.23 0.01 14.56
CA HIS A 261 -6.41 1.45 14.75
C HIS A 261 -5.47 2.32 13.92
N LYS A 262 -4.30 1.81 13.49
CA LYS A 262 -3.45 2.48 12.50
C LYS A 262 -4.19 2.58 11.16
N TYR A 263 -4.76 1.48 10.67
CA TYR A 263 -5.46 1.45 9.39
C TYR A 263 -6.82 2.16 9.43
N VAL A 264 -7.53 2.11 10.56
CA VAL A 264 -8.74 2.93 10.81
C VAL A 264 -8.42 4.42 10.72
N ALA A 265 -7.31 4.89 11.32
CA ALA A 265 -6.90 6.29 11.24
C ALA A 265 -6.51 6.71 9.81
N LEU A 266 -5.85 5.83 9.05
CA LEU A 266 -5.54 6.07 7.64
C LEU A 266 -6.82 6.19 6.80
N TYR A 267 -7.77 5.27 7.00
CA TYR A 267 -9.04 5.30 6.26
C TYR A 267 -9.89 6.51 6.63
N ALA A 268 -10.00 6.85 7.92
CA ALA A 268 -10.70 8.06 8.36
C ALA A 268 -10.07 9.33 7.75
N THR A 269 -8.74 9.39 7.67
CA THR A 269 -8.04 10.52 7.03
C THR A 269 -8.36 10.60 5.53
N HIS A 270 -8.46 9.46 4.84
CA HIS A 270 -8.88 9.39 3.45
C HIS A 270 -10.31 9.93 3.27
N LEU A 271 -11.26 9.41 4.05
CA LEU A 271 -12.68 9.80 3.99
C LEU A 271 -12.88 11.29 4.29
N ILE A 272 -12.15 11.84 5.27
CA ILE A 272 -12.20 13.27 5.59
C ILE A 272 -11.68 14.12 4.42
N ARG A 273 -10.63 13.69 3.72
CA ARG A 273 -10.12 14.39 2.52
C ARG A 273 -11.11 14.37 1.37
N GLU A 274 -11.90 13.31 1.24
CA GLU A 274 -12.99 13.20 0.27
C GLU A 274 -14.25 13.99 0.68
N GLY A 275 -14.29 14.55 1.90
CA GLY A 275 -15.44 15.26 2.44
C GLY A 275 -16.53 14.36 3.02
N SER A 276 -16.31 13.05 3.10
CA SER A 276 -17.24 12.05 3.66
C SER A 276 -17.03 11.86 5.17
N TRP A 277 -17.28 12.92 5.96
CA TRP A 277 -17.10 12.90 7.42
C TRP A 277 -18.10 11.97 8.14
N ASP A 278 -19.25 11.71 7.53
CA ASP A 278 -20.30 10.80 8.01
C ASP A 278 -19.81 9.34 8.08
N LYS A 279 -19.15 8.87 7.01
CA LYS A 279 -18.54 7.54 6.96
C LYS A 279 -17.35 7.42 7.90
N ALA A 280 -16.57 8.49 8.04
CA ALA A 280 -15.45 8.50 8.98
C ALA A 280 -15.93 8.45 10.43
N LEU A 281 -17.06 9.10 10.74
CA LEU A 281 -17.68 9.02 12.06
C LEU A 281 -18.20 7.61 12.34
N SER A 282 -18.94 6.99 11.42
CA SER A 282 -19.45 5.63 11.59
C SER A 282 -18.32 4.61 11.80
N LEU A 283 -17.19 4.79 11.11
CA LEU A 283 -15.99 3.97 11.31
C LEU A 283 -15.52 3.98 12.78
N TYR A 284 -15.46 5.15 13.42
CA TYR A 284 -15.06 5.27 14.83
C TYR A 284 -16.14 4.81 15.80
N VAL A 285 -17.42 4.89 15.43
CA VAL A 285 -18.52 4.30 16.20
C VAL A 285 -18.37 2.78 16.25
N HIS A 286 -18.00 2.13 15.15
CA HIS A 286 -17.85 0.68 15.03
C HIS A 286 -16.55 0.12 15.62
N HIS A 287 -15.40 0.70 15.28
CA HIS A 287 -14.09 0.18 15.70
C HIS A 287 -13.59 0.76 17.03
N GLY A 288 -14.19 1.83 17.52
CA GLY A 288 -13.82 2.49 18.77
C GLY A 288 -12.72 3.55 18.60
N VAL A 289 -12.47 4.27 19.69
CA VAL A 289 -11.72 5.53 19.68
C VAL A 289 -10.50 5.45 20.60
N PRO A 290 -9.31 5.10 20.10
CA PRO A 290 -8.11 4.98 20.93
C PRO A 290 -7.59 6.35 21.36
N ALA A 291 -7.13 6.45 22.61
CA ALA A 291 -6.48 7.63 23.18
C ALA A 291 -5.02 7.77 22.70
N ASN A 292 -4.79 7.78 21.39
CA ASN A 292 -3.46 8.00 20.80
C ASN A 292 -3.32 9.47 20.35
N PRO A 293 -2.32 10.22 20.86
CA PRO A 293 -2.11 11.62 20.48
C PRO A 293 -1.99 11.87 18.97
N GLN A 294 -1.44 10.92 18.21
CA GLN A 294 -1.32 11.03 16.75
C GLN A 294 -2.68 11.14 16.05
N ASN A 295 -3.75 10.63 16.66
CA ASN A 295 -5.10 10.63 16.10
C ASN A 295 -5.92 11.86 16.54
N PHE A 296 -5.44 12.68 17.47
CA PHE A 296 -6.22 13.81 18.01
C PHE A 296 -6.63 14.80 16.93
N ASN A 297 -5.78 15.04 15.95
CA ASN A 297 -6.09 15.91 14.81
C ASN A 297 -7.27 15.37 13.98
N ILE A 298 -7.43 14.06 13.88
CA ILE A 298 -8.54 13.42 13.17
C ILE A 298 -9.85 13.69 13.91
N TYR A 299 -9.87 13.50 15.23
CA TYR A 299 -11.06 13.75 16.06
C TYR A 299 -11.47 15.22 16.05
N ARG A 300 -10.51 16.14 16.17
CA ARG A 300 -10.77 17.59 16.03
C ARG A 300 -11.32 17.91 14.66
N ARG A 301 -10.76 17.32 13.60
CA ARG A 301 -11.24 17.55 12.23
C ARG A 301 -12.66 17.05 12.03
N LEU A 302 -13.01 15.86 12.54
CA LEU A 302 -14.39 15.36 12.51
C LEU A 302 -15.38 16.31 13.17
N PHE A 303 -15.05 16.81 14.36
CA PHE A 303 -15.87 17.80 15.06
C PHE A 303 -16.05 19.08 14.23
N VAL A 304 -14.95 19.64 13.72
CA VAL A 304 -14.98 20.89 12.93
C VAL A 304 -15.76 20.72 11.62
N GLU A 305 -15.55 19.62 10.88
CA GLU A 305 -16.30 19.34 9.63
C GLU A 305 -17.81 19.24 9.91
N MET A 306 -18.20 18.54 10.96
CA MET A 306 -19.61 18.37 11.30
C MET A 306 -20.25 19.69 11.77
N VAL A 307 -19.54 20.48 12.56
CA VAL A 307 -20.00 21.81 13.00
C VAL A 307 -20.16 22.77 11.81
N ASN A 308 -19.27 22.71 10.83
CA ASN A 308 -19.34 23.52 9.61
C ASN A 308 -20.36 23.01 8.60
N ALA A 309 -20.81 21.76 8.72
CA ALA A 309 -21.74 21.16 7.76
C ALA A 309 -23.09 21.92 7.71
N PRO A 310 -23.65 22.14 6.51
CA PRO A 310 -24.96 22.77 6.35
C PRO A 310 -26.07 21.82 6.84
N GLY A 311 -27.19 22.38 7.32
CA GLY A 311 -28.38 21.61 7.68
C GLY A 311 -28.32 20.84 9.01
N MET A 312 -27.29 21.05 9.84
CA MET A 312 -27.14 20.35 11.12
C MET A 312 -28.02 20.87 12.27
N ASN A 313 -28.81 21.92 12.04
CA ASN A 313 -29.74 22.49 13.02
C ASN A 313 -31.19 22.09 12.72
N CYS A 314 -31.45 20.79 12.75
CA CYS A 314 -32.76 20.20 12.60
C CYS A 314 -32.89 18.94 13.45
N ALA A 315 -34.10 18.38 13.51
CA ALA A 315 -34.39 17.18 14.29
C ALA A 315 -33.75 15.92 13.68
N GLU A 316 -33.64 15.85 12.35
CA GLU A 316 -33.07 14.73 11.60
C GLU A 316 -31.56 14.57 11.84
N ALA A 317 -30.86 15.67 12.14
CA ALA A 317 -29.43 15.65 12.45
C ALA A 317 -29.09 15.01 13.81
N TYR A 318 -30.10 14.60 14.61
CA TYR A 318 -29.89 14.03 15.93
C TYR A 318 -28.94 12.82 15.92
N SER A 319 -29.10 11.89 14.99
CA SER A 319 -28.29 10.66 14.94
C SER A 319 -26.81 10.97 14.80
N SER A 320 -26.46 11.87 13.88
CA SER A 320 -25.08 12.27 13.65
C SER A 320 -24.49 12.98 14.87
N TRP A 321 -25.27 13.83 15.55
CA TRP A 321 -24.81 14.52 16.75
C TRP A 321 -24.65 13.58 17.94
N ALA A 322 -25.55 12.60 18.07
CA ALA A 322 -25.45 11.54 19.07
C ALA A 322 -24.22 10.67 18.84
N ASP A 323 -23.94 10.30 17.58
CA ASP A 323 -22.74 9.51 17.23
C ASP A 323 -21.45 10.28 17.55
N LEU A 324 -21.37 11.57 17.20
CA LEU A 324 -20.22 12.42 17.53
C LEU A 324 -20.06 12.57 19.05
N ARG A 325 -21.15 12.83 19.77
CA ARG A 325 -21.17 12.91 21.24
C ARG A 325 -20.66 11.62 21.87
N ASP A 326 -21.13 10.47 21.41
CA ASP A 326 -20.75 9.17 21.97
C ASP A 326 -19.30 8.81 21.65
N VAL A 327 -18.81 9.15 20.45
CA VAL A 327 -17.39 9.02 20.06
C VAL A 327 -16.49 9.88 20.95
N LEU A 328 -16.84 11.15 21.15
CA LEU A 328 -16.09 12.07 22.01
C LEU A 328 -16.15 11.63 23.48
N PHE A 329 -17.29 11.10 23.94
CA PHE A 329 -17.43 10.57 25.28
C PHE A 329 -16.50 9.37 25.51
N ARG A 330 -16.50 8.40 24.59
CA ARG A 330 -15.57 7.25 24.65
C ARG A 330 -14.12 7.69 24.59
N LEU A 331 -13.79 8.70 23.79
CA LEU A 331 -12.45 9.29 23.74
C LEU A 331 -12.05 9.86 25.11
N CYS A 332 -12.90 10.68 25.73
CA CYS A 332 -12.62 11.25 27.06
C CYS A 332 -12.46 10.14 28.11
N GLU A 333 -13.33 9.12 28.11
CA GLU A 333 -13.18 7.98 29.03
C GLU A 333 -11.89 7.18 28.82
N ASN A 334 -11.39 7.12 27.58
CA ASN A 334 -10.11 6.47 27.27
C ASN A 334 -8.91 7.37 27.62
N LEU A 335 -9.04 8.69 27.50
CA LEU A 335 -8.01 9.66 27.90
C LEU A 335 -7.81 9.69 29.42
N VAL A 336 -8.90 9.64 30.20
CA VAL A 336 -8.82 9.53 31.67
C VAL A 336 -8.05 8.29 32.13
N LYS A 337 -8.08 7.21 31.34
CA LYS A 337 -7.37 5.95 31.63
C LYS A 337 -5.94 5.92 31.08
N SER A 338 -5.55 6.89 30.25
CA SER A 338 -4.22 6.95 29.63
C SER A 338 -3.32 7.96 30.33
N SER A 339 -2.07 8.10 29.86
CA SER A 339 -1.14 9.14 30.33
C SER A 339 -1.57 10.56 29.98
N GLU A 340 -2.60 10.72 29.14
CA GLU A 340 -3.07 12.02 28.64
C GLU A 340 -4.20 12.63 29.51
N ALA A 341 -4.46 12.06 30.69
CA ALA A 341 -5.45 12.59 31.62
C ALA A 341 -5.08 14.03 32.07
N ASN A 342 -6.07 14.93 32.06
CA ASN A 342 -5.94 16.35 32.46
C ASN A 342 -4.90 17.15 31.66
N THR A 343 -4.61 16.71 30.43
CA THR A 343 -3.85 17.52 29.47
C THR A 343 -4.75 18.61 28.87
N PRO A 344 -4.19 19.70 28.32
CA PRO A 344 -4.99 20.70 27.60
C PRO A 344 -5.77 20.07 26.43
N ALA A 345 -5.21 19.04 25.79
CA ALA A 345 -5.92 18.28 24.76
C ALA A 345 -7.15 17.55 25.33
N HIS A 346 -7.07 17.01 26.55
CA HIS A 346 -8.20 16.40 27.22
C HIS A 346 -9.30 17.42 27.52
N GLU A 347 -8.95 18.60 28.04
CA GLU A 347 -9.90 19.69 28.32
C GLU A 347 -10.61 20.20 27.05
N ASP A 348 -9.87 20.30 25.94
CA ASP A 348 -10.45 20.63 24.64
C ASP A 348 -11.50 19.59 24.20
N PHE A 349 -11.19 18.29 24.34
CA PHE A 349 -12.13 17.23 23.99
C PHE A 349 -13.34 17.18 24.93
N GLU A 350 -13.17 17.49 26.22
CA GLU A 350 -14.30 17.64 27.14
C GLU A 350 -15.21 18.82 26.75
N THR A 351 -14.63 19.90 26.25
CA THR A 351 -15.37 21.06 25.73
C THR A 351 -16.09 20.72 24.43
N MET A 352 -15.42 20.04 23.49
CA MET A 352 -16.05 19.53 22.26
C MET A 352 -17.19 18.54 22.57
N LEU A 353 -17.02 17.68 23.57
CA LEU A 353 -18.06 16.76 24.03
C LEU A 353 -19.28 17.53 24.57
N LEU A 354 -19.06 18.56 25.38
CA LEU A 354 -20.13 19.41 25.90
C LEU A 354 -20.91 20.07 24.77
N VAL A 355 -20.21 20.63 23.79
CA VAL A 355 -20.83 21.28 22.61
C VAL A 355 -21.60 20.26 21.78
N ALA A 356 -21.03 19.08 21.49
CA ALA A 356 -21.70 18.01 20.76
C ALA A 356 -22.95 17.53 21.50
N HIS A 357 -22.90 17.41 22.83
CA HIS A 357 -24.05 17.08 23.67
C HIS A 357 -25.15 18.15 23.59
N TYR A 358 -24.80 19.44 23.63
CA TYR A 358 -25.77 20.53 23.46
C TYR A 358 -26.39 20.55 22.07
N CYS A 359 -25.61 20.32 21.01
CA CYS A 359 -26.15 20.17 19.65
C CYS A 359 -27.09 18.97 19.54
N ALA A 360 -26.71 17.79 20.06
CA ALA A 360 -27.56 16.60 20.08
C ALA A 360 -28.87 16.84 20.85
N THR A 361 -28.77 17.43 22.05
CA THR A 361 -29.94 17.73 22.89
C THR A 361 -30.86 18.75 22.23
N ARG A 362 -30.28 19.74 21.53
CA ARG A 362 -31.03 20.75 20.75
C ARG A 362 -31.80 20.09 19.61
N SER A 363 -31.15 19.25 18.81
CA SER A 363 -31.81 18.49 17.72
C SER A 363 -32.93 17.59 18.26
N ALA A 364 -32.70 16.90 19.38
CA ALA A 364 -33.74 16.09 20.02
C ALA A 364 -34.94 16.95 20.48
N ALA A 365 -34.67 18.10 21.08
CA ALA A 365 -35.69 19.02 21.59
C ALA A 365 -36.52 19.65 20.45
N GLN A 366 -35.90 19.99 19.32
CA GLN A 366 -36.60 20.51 18.12
C GLN A 366 -37.62 19.52 17.54
N GLY A 367 -37.44 18.21 17.77
CA GLY A 367 -38.40 17.19 17.39
C GLY A 367 -39.68 17.17 18.24
N VAL A 368 -39.73 17.92 19.35
CA VAL A 368 -40.85 17.92 20.30
C VAL A 368 -41.25 19.35 20.66
N LYS A 369 -42.40 19.83 20.18
CA LYS A 369 -42.88 21.22 20.39
C LYS A 369 -42.89 21.69 21.85
N GLN A 370 -43.13 20.80 22.81
CA GLN A 370 -43.11 21.15 24.25
C GLN A 370 -41.71 21.58 24.74
N LEU A 371 -40.66 21.25 23.98
CA LEU A 371 -39.26 21.51 24.28
C LEU A 371 -38.65 22.64 23.44
N ASP A 372 -39.44 23.39 22.66
CA ASP A 372 -38.94 24.52 21.87
C ASP A 372 -38.20 25.56 22.74
N THR A 373 -38.71 25.78 23.95
CA THR A 373 -38.05 26.65 24.95
C THR A 373 -36.67 26.13 25.39
N VAL A 374 -36.49 24.81 25.45
CA VAL A 374 -35.20 24.17 25.79
C VAL A 374 -34.25 24.28 24.59
N ALA A 375 -34.75 24.04 23.38
CA ALA A 375 -33.97 24.19 22.14
C ALA A 375 -33.45 25.64 21.98
N ALA A 376 -34.29 26.65 22.22
CA ALA A 376 -33.89 28.06 22.17
C ALA A 376 -32.81 28.39 23.20
N LYS A 377 -32.98 27.93 24.45
CA LYS A 377 -31.96 28.12 25.50
C LYS A 377 -30.64 27.45 25.14
N LEU A 378 -30.66 26.25 24.55
CA LEU A 378 -29.46 25.57 24.07
C LEU A 378 -28.77 26.35 22.94
N SER A 379 -29.54 26.87 21.96
CA SER A 379 -28.97 27.70 20.89
C SER A 379 -28.29 28.97 21.42
N ILE A 380 -28.89 29.62 22.42
CA ILE A 380 -28.29 30.79 23.09
C ILE A 380 -27.04 30.39 23.89
N ALA A 381 -27.10 29.27 24.61
CA ALA A 381 -25.97 28.75 25.38
C ALA A 381 -24.75 28.39 24.51
N LEU A 382 -25.00 27.91 23.28
CA LEU A 382 -23.96 27.59 22.30
C LEU A 382 -23.17 28.82 21.83
N LEU A 383 -23.71 30.05 21.95
CA LEU A 383 -23.00 31.29 21.62
C LEU A 383 -21.74 31.51 22.45
N ARG A 384 -21.63 30.88 23.62
CA ARG A 384 -20.42 30.94 24.45
C ARG A 384 -19.27 30.10 23.92
N HIS A 385 -19.56 29.21 22.98
CA HIS A 385 -18.60 28.28 22.39
C HIS A 385 -18.28 28.65 20.93
N THR A 386 -18.39 29.94 20.58
CA THR A 386 -18.08 30.48 19.24
C THR A 386 -16.59 30.38 18.86
N GLU A 387 -15.72 30.06 19.81
CA GLU A 387 -14.34 29.64 19.52
C GLU A 387 -14.28 28.30 18.76
N LEU A 388 -15.26 27.42 18.99
CA LEU A 388 -15.38 26.10 18.37
C LEU A 388 -16.46 26.03 17.27
N LEU A 389 -17.44 26.94 17.32
CA LEU A 389 -18.58 27.00 16.41
C LEU A 389 -18.48 28.27 15.53
N PRO A 390 -18.76 28.19 14.23
CA PRO A 390 -18.83 29.38 13.37
C PRO A 390 -19.81 30.40 13.93
N ALA A 391 -19.30 31.60 14.18
CA ALA A 391 -20.04 32.69 14.81
C ALA A 391 -21.33 33.01 14.04
N ASP A 392 -21.21 33.21 12.73
CA ASP A 392 -22.30 33.54 11.83
C ASP A 392 -23.45 32.52 11.91
N LYS A 393 -23.11 31.23 11.90
CA LYS A 393 -24.06 30.13 12.05
C LYS A 393 -24.67 30.11 13.45
N ALA A 394 -23.87 30.18 14.51
CA ALA A 394 -24.35 30.10 15.89
C ALA A 394 -25.33 31.24 16.22
N PHE A 395 -25.00 32.48 15.84
CA PHE A 395 -25.87 33.65 16.05
C PHE A 395 -27.16 33.57 15.21
N TYR A 396 -27.07 33.13 13.95
CA TYR A 396 -28.26 32.90 13.12
C TYR A 396 -29.21 31.86 13.72
N GLU A 397 -28.67 30.73 14.19
CA GLU A 397 -29.45 29.64 14.79
C GLU A 397 -30.09 30.06 16.13
N ALA A 398 -29.36 30.81 16.96
CA ALA A 398 -29.88 31.37 18.21
C ALA A 398 -31.01 32.38 17.97
N GLY A 399 -30.82 33.32 17.04
CA GLY A 399 -31.85 34.30 16.68
C GLY A 399 -33.12 33.64 16.14
N THR A 400 -32.97 32.64 15.26
CA THR A 400 -34.11 31.90 14.69
C THR A 400 -34.89 31.14 15.77
N ALA A 401 -34.20 30.47 16.69
CA ALA A 401 -34.83 29.74 17.78
C ALA A 401 -35.54 30.67 18.78
N ALA A 402 -34.94 31.82 19.11
CA ALA A 402 -35.55 32.83 19.97
C ALA A 402 -36.84 33.43 19.34
N LYS A 403 -36.82 33.66 18.02
CA LYS A 403 -37.99 34.12 17.25
C LYS A 403 -39.16 33.13 17.33
N GLN A 404 -38.89 31.83 17.23
CA GLN A 404 -39.92 30.78 17.28
C GLN A 404 -40.63 30.70 18.64
N VAL A 405 -39.90 30.92 19.73
CA VAL A 405 -40.45 30.84 21.11
C VAL A 405 -41.15 32.13 21.54
N GLY A 406 -41.16 33.17 20.69
CA GLY A 406 -41.81 34.44 21.02
C GLY A 406 -41.10 35.24 22.10
N GLN A 407 -39.79 35.00 22.32
CA GLN A 407 -38.94 35.81 23.20
C GLN A 407 -38.57 37.14 22.51
N GLN A 408 -39.57 37.90 22.05
CA GLN A 408 -39.41 39.17 21.35
C GLN A 408 -38.85 40.31 22.22
N LYS A 409 -38.79 40.11 23.54
CA LYS A 409 -38.22 41.08 24.51
C LYS A 409 -36.70 41.03 24.63
N MET A 410 -36.04 40.08 23.97
CA MET A 410 -34.58 40.08 23.87
C MET A 410 -34.15 41.22 22.93
N PRO A 411 -33.32 42.19 23.34
CA PRO A 411 -32.57 42.98 22.39
C PRO A 411 -31.67 42.03 21.61
N ASN A 412 -32.11 41.79 20.39
CA ASN A 412 -31.29 41.54 19.23
C ASN A 412 -30.06 40.61 19.41
N PRO A 413 -30.22 39.35 19.86
CA PRO A 413 -29.25 38.29 19.53
C PRO A 413 -29.15 38.05 18.00
N SER A 414 -29.99 38.76 17.21
CA SER A 414 -30.05 38.84 15.75
C SER A 414 -29.44 40.11 15.13
N ALA A 415 -28.90 41.06 15.90
CA ALA A 415 -27.99 42.11 15.38
C ALA A 415 -26.60 41.60 14.93
N PRO A 416 -25.99 40.56 15.56
CA PRO A 416 -24.68 40.06 15.16
C PRO A 416 -24.57 39.51 13.73
N PRO A 417 -25.53 38.80 13.09
CA PRO A 417 -25.28 38.19 11.78
C PRO A 417 -24.96 39.17 10.66
N ARG A 418 -25.40 40.43 10.73
CA ARG A 418 -24.98 41.48 9.77
C ARG A 418 -23.60 42.05 10.08
N LEU A 419 -23.37 42.36 11.34
CA LEU A 419 -22.10 42.90 11.84
C LEU A 419 -20.96 41.88 11.66
N LEU A 420 -21.24 40.60 11.92
CA LEU A 420 -20.37 39.47 11.61
C LEU A 420 -20.27 39.25 10.10
N SER A 421 -21.34 39.34 9.30
CA SER A 421 -21.23 39.21 7.83
C SER A 421 -20.31 40.29 7.25
N GLN A 422 -20.48 41.56 7.66
CA GLN A 422 -19.62 42.67 7.24
C GLN A 422 -18.20 42.49 7.76
N ALA A 423 -18.01 42.10 9.02
CA ALA A 423 -16.69 41.81 9.58
C ALA A 423 -16.01 40.59 8.92
N ILE A 424 -16.76 39.57 8.49
CA ILE A 424 -16.27 38.42 7.73
C ILE A 424 -15.86 38.84 6.32
N ASP A 425 -16.64 39.70 5.66
CA ASP A 425 -16.34 40.20 4.31
C ASP A 425 -15.16 41.20 4.32
N GLU A 426 -15.02 42.00 5.38
CA GLU A 426 -13.95 42.99 5.57
C GLU A 426 -12.71 42.42 6.27
N GLY A 427 -12.82 41.23 6.87
CA GLY A 427 -11.74 40.55 7.59
C GLY A 427 -11.34 41.20 8.92
N ASN A 428 -12.16 42.11 9.48
CA ASN A 428 -11.86 42.82 10.72
C ASN A 428 -13.12 43.02 11.59
N LEU A 429 -12.97 42.86 12.91
CA LEU A 429 -14.01 43.03 13.93
C LEU A 429 -14.01 44.43 14.59
N ASP A 430 -12.98 45.26 14.36
CA ASP A 430 -12.76 46.54 15.05
C ASP A 430 -13.87 47.60 14.86
N SER A 431 -14.73 47.44 13.85
CA SER A 431 -15.81 48.38 13.52
C SER A 431 -17.12 48.10 14.27
N LEU A 432 -17.17 47.07 15.11
CA LEU A 432 -18.39 46.60 15.77
C LEU A 432 -18.60 47.27 17.14
N ASP A 433 -19.79 47.83 17.36
CA ASP A 433 -20.20 48.31 18.68
C ASP A 433 -20.54 47.12 19.58
N HIS A 434 -19.80 46.96 20.67
CA HIS A 434 -19.92 45.85 21.61
C HIS A 434 -20.73 46.20 22.86
N SER A 435 -21.34 47.40 22.93
CA SER A 435 -22.10 47.90 24.09
C SER A 435 -23.12 46.89 24.63
N ASP A 436 -23.78 46.16 23.74
CA ASP A 436 -24.90 45.28 24.06
C ASP A 436 -24.47 44.01 24.80
N PHE A 437 -23.20 43.60 24.68
CA PHE A 437 -22.66 42.36 25.23
C PHE A 437 -21.73 42.56 26.43
N GLN A 438 -21.41 43.80 26.83
CA GLN A 438 -20.41 44.15 27.87
C GLN A 438 -20.61 43.45 29.23
N ASN A 439 -21.83 43.01 29.56
CA ASN A 439 -22.16 42.30 30.81
C ASN A 439 -22.56 40.83 30.58
N THR A 440 -22.04 40.21 29.52
CA THR A 440 -22.31 38.80 29.15
C THR A 440 -21.02 37.98 29.11
N ASP A 441 -21.16 36.65 29.11
CA ASP A 441 -20.07 35.68 28.97
C ASP A 441 -19.94 35.15 27.54
N ILE A 442 -20.52 35.87 26.57
CA ILE A 442 -20.38 35.57 25.14
C ILE A 442 -19.07 36.19 24.66
N PRO A 443 -18.16 35.42 24.04
CA PRO A 443 -16.88 35.95 23.54
C PRO A 443 -17.07 37.11 22.57
N PHE A 444 -16.28 38.18 22.75
CA PHE A 444 -16.25 39.36 21.87
C PHE A 444 -15.30 39.17 20.69
N GLU A 445 -14.11 38.63 20.95
CA GLU A 445 -13.13 38.25 19.93
C GLU A 445 -13.46 36.84 19.44
N VAL A 446 -14.07 36.76 18.27
CA VAL A 446 -14.53 35.49 17.70
C VAL A 446 -13.73 35.18 16.44
N PRO A 447 -13.22 33.94 16.25
CA PRO A 447 -12.56 33.58 15.01
C PRO A 447 -13.52 33.73 13.82
N LEU A 448 -13.17 34.60 12.88
CA LEU A 448 -13.95 34.80 11.67
C LEU A 448 -13.80 33.57 10.76
N PRO A 449 -14.91 32.94 10.32
CA PRO A 449 -14.84 31.81 9.41
C PRO A 449 -14.31 32.24 8.04
N ALA A 450 -13.52 31.38 7.38
CA ALA A 450 -12.96 31.65 6.06
C ALA A 450 -14.02 31.76 4.93
N LYS A 451 -15.24 31.27 5.18
CA LYS A 451 -16.40 31.36 4.29
C LYS A 451 -17.66 31.54 5.14
N GLN A 452 -18.64 32.25 4.60
CA GLN A 452 -19.95 32.39 5.23
C GLN A 452 -20.73 31.06 5.16
N HIS A 453 -21.31 30.64 6.29
CA HIS A 453 -22.07 29.39 6.42
C HIS A 453 -23.58 29.59 6.20
N VAL A 454 -24.08 30.81 6.42
CA VAL A 454 -25.49 31.16 6.24
C VAL A 454 -25.68 31.80 4.85
N PRO A 455 -26.59 31.30 3.99
CA PRO A 455 -26.88 31.90 2.69
C PRO A 455 -27.37 33.35 2.78
N GLU A 456 -27.06 34.17 1.77
CA GLU A 456 -27.40 35.59 1.72
C GLU A 456 -28.91 35.85 1.89
N GLU A 457 -29.75 35.10 1.19
CA GLU A 457 -31.22 35.20 1.28
C GLU A 457 -31.73 35.13 2.74
N LYS A 458 -31.24 34.15 3.50
CA LYS A 458 -31.62 33.96 4.91
C LYS A 458 -31.07 35.06 5.81
N ARG A 459 -29.89 35.59 5.49
CA ARG A 459 -29.35 36.75 6.20
C ARG A 459 -30.23 37.97 5.95
N GLU A 460 -30.68 38.18 4.71
CA GLU A 460 -31.57 39.28 4.36
C GLU A 460 -32.93 39.20 5.08
N GLU A 461 -33.53 38.01 5.13
CA GLU A 461 -34.79 37.80 5.87
C GLU A 461 -34.67 38.15 7.36
N VAL A 462 -33.60 37.69 8.02
CA VAL A 462 -33.33 38.01 9.43
C VAL A 462 -33.12 39.51 9.59
N ARG A 463 -32.43 40.13 8.65
CA ARG A 463 -32.17 41.57 8.62
C ARG A 463 -33.46 42.39 8.56
N ASP A 464 -34.37 42.04 7.66
CA ASP A 464 -35.59 42.82 7.44
C ASP A 464 -36.50 42.66 8.66
N TRP A 465 -36.49 41.48 9.29
CA TRP A 465 -37.15 41.25 10.57
C TRP A 465 -36.55 42.08 11.71
N VAL A 466 -35.22 42.10 11.86
CA VAL A 466 -34.53 42.91 12.87
C VAL A 466 -34.84 44.40 12.70
N LEU A 467 -34.77 44.90 11.46
CA LEU A 467 -35.12 46.29 11.15
C LEU A 467 -36.56 46.59 11.55
N THR A 468 -37.50 45.71 11.20
CA THR A 468 -38.91 45.84 11.57
C THR A 468 -39.10 45.91 13.09
N MET A 469 -38.39 45.07 13.85
CA MET A 469 -38.46 45.07 15.32
C MET A 469 -37.80 46.28 15.96
N SER A 470 -36.70 46.78 15.39
CA SER A 470 -36.01 47.98 15.88
C SER A 470 -36.82 49.27 15.72
N MET A 471 -37.70 49.31 14.70
CA MET A 471 -38.61 50.43 14.46
C MET A 471 -39.83 50.43 15.41
N ASP A 472 -40.10 49.31 16.08
CA ASP A 472 -41.20 49.20 17.05
C ASP A 472 -40.74 49.67 18.44
N GLN A 473 -40.95 50.96 18.73
CA GLN A 473 -40.57 51.63 19.99
C GLN A 473 -41.19 51.03 21.26
N ARG A 474 -42.11 50.06 21.13
CA ARG A 474 -42.77 49.39 22.26
C ARG A 474 -41.94 48.25 22.86
N LEU A 475 -40.92 47.76 22.15
CA LEU A 475 -40.02 46.72 22.64
C LEU A 475 -38.79 47.37 23.26
N GLY A 476 -38.73 47.39 24.61
CA GLY A 476 -37.53 47.81 25.32
C GLY A 476 -36.35 46.90 24.97
N GLN A 477 -35.27 47.47 24.44
CA GLN A 477 -34.06 46.76 24.02
C GLN A 477 -33.15 46.43 25.21
N VAL A 478 -33.65 45.73 26.23
CA VAL A 478 -32.87 45.38 27.44
C VAL A 478 -32.79 43.87 27.64
N LEU A 479 -31.57 43.34 27.75
CA LEU A 479 -31.33 41.91 27.93
C LEU A 479 -32.02 41.44 29.23
N PRO A 480 -32.74 40.30 29.20
CA PRO A 480 -33.36 39.75 30.40
C PRO A 480 -32.30 39.42 31.43
N ARG A 481 -32.54 39.90 32.65
CA ARG A 481 -31.64 39.71 33.79
C ARG A 481 -32.19 38.67 34.74
N ASP A 482 -31.29 37.90 35.35
CA ASP A 482 -31.60 36.99 36.42
C ASP A 482 -31.60 37.70 37.79
N GLU A 483 -31.72 36.89 38.85
CA GLU A 483 -31.74 37.33 40.24
C GLU A 483 -30.41 37.95 40.72
N ARG A 484 -29.33 37.82 39.94
CA ARG A 484 -28.02 38.42 40.20
C ARG A 484 -27.86 39.76 39.49
N ASP A 485 -28.94 40.26 38.87
CA ASP A 485 -28.95 41.44 37.98
C ASP A 485 -27.96 41.30 36.81
N THR A 486 -27.66 40.05 36.40
CA THR A 486 -26.80 39.71 35.26
C THR A 486 -27.65 39.07 34.15
N TYR A 487 -27.17 39.09 32.90
CA TYR A 487 -27.86 38.43 31.79
C TYR A 487 -28.22 36.96 32.12
N GLU A 488 -29.48 36.57 31.87
CA GLU A 488 -30.05 35.29 32.35
C GLU A 488 -29.31 34.03 31.87
N ALA A 489 -28.64 34.10 30.73
CA ALA A 489 -27.89 32.98 30.19
C ALA A 489 -26.44 32.97 30.68
N SER A 490 -25.97 34.03 31.35
CA SER A 490 -24.58 34.17 31.71
C SER A 490 -24.19 33.29 32.90
N LEU A 491 -23.12 32.52 32.76
CA LEU A 491 -22.58 31.68 33.83
C LEU A 491 -21.82 32.50 34.87
N VAL A 492 -21.29 33.67 34.50
CA VAL A 492 -20.51 34.55 35.39
C VAL A 492 -21.37 35.74 35.79
N ALA A 493 -21.54 35.96 37.09
CA ALA A 493 -22.25 37.12 37.59
C ALA A 493 -21.42 38.40 37.37
N ALA A 494 -21.95 39.38 36.63
CA ALA A 494 -21.23 40.60 36.28
C ALA A 494 -20.85 41.45 37.51
N SER A 495 -21.67 41.40 38.56
CA SER A 495 -21.50 42.18 39.80
C SER A 495 -20.50 41.57 40.79
N THR A 496 -20.30 40.25 40.77
CA THR A 496 -19.54 39.52 41.81
C THR A 496 -18.41 38.63 41.27
N GLY A 497 -18.39 38.37 39.96
CA GLY A 497 -17.47 37.42 39.33
C GLY A 497 -17.73 35.95 39.68
N ALA A 498 -18.80 35.65 40.44
CA ALA A 498 -19.12 34.29 40.84
C ALA A 498 -19.57 33.45 39.62
N ARG A 499 -18.95 32.28 39.43
CA ARG A 499 -19.26 31.35 38.34
C ARG A 499 -20.25 30.28 38.80
N SER A 500 -21.36 30.17 38.08
CA SER A 500 -22.36 29.11 38.25
C SER A 500 -22.14 27.98 37.25
N LEU A 501 -22.51 26.75 37.62
CA LEU A 501 -22.41 25.61 36.71
C LEU A 501 -23.53 25.66 35.65
N PRO A 502 -23.23 25.28 34.40
CA PRO A 502 -24.22 25.22 33.35
C PRO A 502 -25.13 24.00 33.53
N CYS A 503 -26.43 24.19 33.31
CA CYS A 503 -27.41 23.12 33.28
C CYS A 503 -27.10 22.16 32.11
N VAL A 504 -27.01 20.87 32.39
CA VAL A 504 -26.71 19.85 31.35
C VAL A 504 -27.76 19.78 30.22
N LEU A 505 -28.98 20.29 30.43
CA LEU A 505 -30.06 20.28 29.43
C LEU A 505 -30.27 21.60 28.70
N THR A 506 -29.82 22.73 29.25
CA THR A 506 -30.08 24.06 28.66
C THR A 506 -28.84 24.91 28.50
N GLY A 507 -27.74 24.56 29.16
CA GLY A 507 -26.54 25.38 29.25
C GLY A 507 -26.69 26.65 30.09
N TYR A 508 -27.87 26.96 30.64
CA TYR A 508 -28.08 28.14 31.47
C TYR A 508 -27.54 27.93 32.90
N PRO A 509 -27.20 29.01 33.64
CA PRO A 509 -26.73 28.90 35.01
C PRO A 509 -27.78 28.23 35.92
N VAL A 510 -27.34 27.30 36.77
CA VAL A 510 -28.21 26.69 37.80
C VAL A 510 -28.10 27.50 39.09
N LEU A 511 -29.09 28.36 39.34
CA LEU A 511 -29.10 29.25 40.52
C LEU A 511 -29.94 28.70 41.69
N ARG A 512 -31.12 28.15 41.38
CA ARG A 512 -32.08 27.61 42.34
C ARG A 512 -32.57 26.23 41.90
N ASN A 513 -33.13 25.48 42.85
CA ASN A 513 -33.71 24.16 42.62
C ASN A 513 -32.75 23.23 41.84
N LYS A 514 -31.51 23.12 42.32
CA LYS A 514 -30.48 22.34 41.64
C LYS A 514 -30.66 20.84 41.86
N ILE A 515 -30.36 20.09 40.82
CA ILE A 515 -30.17 18.65 40.82
C ILE A 515 -28.69 18.42 40.57
N GLU A 516 -28.01 17.87 41.57
CA GLU A 516 -26.60 17.46 41.47
C GLU A 516 -26.53 16.00 41.04
N PHE A 517 -25.65 15.70 40.08
CA PHE A 517 -25.39 14.33 39.65
C PHE A 517 -24.21 13.73 40.40
N LYS A 518 -24.02 12.40 40.30
CA LYS A 518 -22.96 11.70 41.04
C LYS A 518 -21.56 12.12 40.60
N ARG A 519 -21.36 12.40 39.31
CA ARG A 519 -20.08 12.96 38.82
C ARG A 519 -20.06 14.47 39.11
N PRO A 520 -18.98 15.00 39.73
CA PRO A 520 -18.89 16.40 40.11
C PRO A 520 -18.89 17.32 38.87
N GLY A 521 -19.33 18.57 39.06
CA GLY A 521 -19.35 19.58 37.99
C GLY A 521 -20.52 19.45 37.00
N ARG A 522 -21.49 18.56 37.26
CA ARG A 522 -22.70 18.38 36.44
C ARG A 522 -23.94 18.69 37.26
N GLU A 523 -24.72 19.66 36.81
CA GLU A 523 -25.96 20.10 37.47
C GLU A 523 -27.10 20.26 36.45
N ALA A 524 -28.33 20.12 36.92
CA ALA A 524 -29.53 20.48 36.15
C ALA A 524 -30.49 21.31 37.02
N ASN A 525 -31.24 22.21 36.39
CA ASN A 525 -32.37 22.85 37.05
C ASN A 525 -33.56 21.88 37.14
N LYS A 526 -34.14 21.69 38.34
CA LYS A 526 -35.21 20.73 38.61
C LYS A 526 -36.45 20.95 37.76
N ASP A 527 -36.86 22.19 37.55
CA ASP A 527 -38.06 22.51 36.76
C ASP A 527 -37.88 22.15 35.29
N THR A 528 -36.70 22.46 34.75
CA THR A 528 -36.32 22.10 33.37
C THR A 528 -36.20 20.59 33.21
N TRP A 529 -35.57 19.92 34.18
CA TRP A 529 -35.43 18.47 34.22
C TRP A 529 -36.78 17.75 34.23
N ASN A 530 -37.70 18.19 35.10
CA ASN A 530 -39.04 17.62 35.19
C ASN A 530 -39.84 17.85 33.90
N LYS A 531 -39.75 19.04 33.30
CA LYS A 531 -40.37 19.34 32.00
C LYS A 531 -39.81 18.43 30.91
N PHE A 532 -38.50 18.25 30.84
CA PHE A 532 -37.86 17.37 29.87
C PHE A 532 -38.30 15.92 30.06
N GLN A 533 -38.26 15.39 31.29
CA GLN A 533 -38.73 14.05 31.60
C GLN A 533 -40.22 13.84 31.25
N MET A 534 -41.08 14.81 31.55
CA MET A 534 -42.50 14.74 31.20
C MET A 534 -42.68 14.73 29.68
N ALA A 535 -41.98 15.61 28.95
CA ALA A 535 -42.02 15.65 27.49
C ALA A 535 -41.55 14.33 26.88
N VAL A 536 -40.50 13.69 27.41
CA VAL A 536 -40.05 12.36 26.97
C VAL A 536 -41.13 11.29 27.17
N LYS A 537 -41.77 11.29 28.35
CA LYS A 537 -42.86 10.34 28.67
C LYS A 537 -44.10 10.54 27.80
N THR A 538 -44.42 11.78 27.44
CA THR A 538 -45.62 12.09 26.65
C THR A 538 -45.37 11.90 25.15
N SER A 539 -44.23 12.35 24.64
CA SER A 539 -43.91 12.29 23.20
C SER A 539 -43.41 10.93 22.73
N HIS A 540 -42.89 10.09 23.63
CA HIS A 540 -42.22 8.82 23.28
C HIS A 540 -41.10 8.97 22.24
N SER A 541 -40.49 10.17 22.15
CA SER A 541 -39.42 10.44 21.18
C SER A 541 -38.17 9.61 21.49
N PRO A 542 -37.67 8.78 20.54
CA PRO A 542 -36.49 7.95 20.77
C PRO A 542 -35.23 8.80 20.98
N ALA A 543 -35.12 9.95 20.30
CA ALA A 543 -34.00 10.88 20.47
C ALA A 543 -33.95 11.45 21.90
N CYS A 544 -35.09 11.88 22.45
CA CYS A 544 -35.14 12.41 23.82
C CYS A 544 -34.88 11.32 24.88
N GLN A 545 -35.30 10.08 24.63
CA GLN A 545 -34.97 8.94 25.50
C GLN A 545 -33.47 8.64 25.50
N ASP A 546 -32.84 8.68 24.32
CA ASP A 546 -31.39 8.48 24.20
C ASP A 546 -30.60 9.59 24.91
N VAL A 547 -31.03 10.85 24.82
CA VAL A 547 -30.43 11.95 25.62
C VAL A 547 -30.47 11.65 27.12
N LEU A 548 -31.60 11.15 27.66
CA LEU A 548 -31.67 10.77 29.09
C LEU A 548 -30.74 9.60 29.42
N LYS A 549 -30.64 8.62 28.52
CA LYS A 549 -29.72 7.48 28.68
C LYS A 549 -28.26 7.95 28.69
N PHE A 550 -27.89 8.82 27.77
CA PHE A 550 -26.56 9.43 27.73
C PHE A 550 -26.28 10.24 28.99
N LEU A 551 -27.19 11.10 29.44
CA LEU A 551 -27.01 11.88 30.68
C LEU A 551 -26.81 10.97 31.89
N SER A 552 -27.52 9.85 31.95
CA SER A 552 -27.30 8.83 32.98
C SER A 552 -25.86 8.29 32.94
N GLN A 553 -25.35 7.92 31.76
CA GLN A 553 -23.99 7.40 31.61
C GLN A 553 -22.93 8.48 31.90
N TRP A 554 -23.08 9.65 31.28
CA TRP A 554 -22.13 10.75 31.35
C TRP A 554 -22.04 11.38 32.74
N CYS A 555 -23.14 11.39 33.52
CA CYS A 555 -23.21 12.00 34.84
C CYS A 555 -23.16 11.00 36.02
N GLY A 556 -23.04 9.69 35.75
CA GLY A 556 -22.90 8.65 36.79
C GLY A 556 -24.22 8.15 37.40
N GLY A 557 -25.32 8.28 36.67
CA GLY A 557 -26.66 7.82 37.03
C GLY A 557 -27.66 8.97 37.06
N LEU A 558 -28.94 8.65 36.81
CA LEU A 558 -30.01 9.64 36.96
C LEU A 558 -30.24 9.97 38.44
N PRO A 559 -30.66 11.20 38.75
CA PRO A 559 -31.03 11.59 40.10
C PRO A 559 -32.22 10.74 40.57
N SER A 560 -32.21 10.30 41.83
CA SER A 560 -33.36 9.59 42.42
C SER A 560 -34.60 10.47 42.31
N THR A 561 -35.60 10.04 41.53
CA THR A 561 -36.88 10.73 41.40
C THR A 561 -37.69 10.60 42.68
N SER A 562 -37.34 11.33 43.73
CA SER A 562 -38.21 11.53 44.88
C SER A 562 -39.27 12.56 44.49
N PHE A 563 -40.41 12.10 43.98
CA PHE A 563 -41.61 12.91 43.89
C PHE A 563 -42.12 13.15 45.32
N SER A 564 -41.68 14.22 45.98
CA SER A 564 -42.37 14.75 47.15
C SER A 564 -43.46 15.70 46.65
N PHE A 565 -44.69 15.19 46.50
CA PHE A 565 -45.86 16.05 46.50
C PHE A 565 -46.04 16.54 47.94
N GLN A 566 -45.91 17.85 48.16
CA GLN A 566 -46.49 18.53 49.31
C GLN A 566 -47.63 19.39 48.80
#